data_AF-F3CC35-F1
#
_entry.id   AF-F3CC35-F1
#
_cell.length_a   1.000
_cell.length_b   1.000
_cell.length_c   1.000
_cell.angle_alpha   90.00
_cell.angle_beta   90.00
_cell.angle_gamma   90.00
#
_symmetry.space_group_name_H-M   'P 1'
#
loop_
_entity.id
_entity.type
_entity.pdbx_description
1 polymer ?
#
loop_
_entity_poly.entity_id
_entity_poly.type
_entity_poly.pdbx_seq_one_letter_code
_entity_poly.pdbx_strand_id
1 'polypeptide(L)'
;MNTNQTTENKKLQAIIQLIENSGSFDKKYYTYQLKKAGKKTKNPVEHYLLEGCKIGLEPHPCFVTDFYFEHNKDVQEVNAHPFIHFVMYGYKENRLTREGFSLSRYREQRPEIEKTGANPFKHFTKKYGQHQPVPNLVEAPQQIKLPQLSATDIKSLSEQAVQ
;
A
#
# COMPACT_ATOMS: atom_id res chain seq x y z
N MET A 1 21.31 15.57 -24.11
CA MET A 1 20.75 14.26 -23.72
C MET A 1 19.76 14.47 -22.57
N ASN A 2 18.65 13.74 -22.61
CA ASN A 2 17.42 13.83 -21.80
C ASN A 2 17.57 14.08 -20.29
N THR A 3 17.48 15.33 -19.84
CA THR A 3 17.36 15.67 -18.41
C THR A 3 16.07 15.12 -17.78
N ASN A 4 14.95 15.18 -18.51
CA ASN A 4 13.64 14.74 -18.00
C ASN A 4 13.57 13.22 -17.77
N GLN A 5 14.14 12.42 -18.68
CA GLN A 5 14.12 10.95 -18.55
C GLN A 5 14.99 10.48 -17.37
N THR A 6 16.09 11.18 -17.07
CA THR A 6 16.92 10.90 -15.90
C THR A 6 16.20 11.26 -14.60
N THR A 7 15.42 12.34 -14.57
CA THR A 7 14.64 12.76 -13.41
C THR A 7 13.51 11.77 -13.09
N GLU A 8 12.71 11.38 -14.10
CA GLU A 8 11.63 10.39 -13.93
C GLU A 8 12.16 9.04 -13.44
N ASN A 9 13.29 8.58 -13.98
CA ASN A 9 13.92 7.34 -13.52
C ASN A 9 14.32 7.43 -12.04
N LYS A 10 14.95 8.54 -11.62
CA LYS A 10 15.33 8.75 -10.21
C LYS A 10 14.14 8.76 -9.26
N LYS A 11 13.01 9.37 -9.65
CA LYS A 11 11.78 9.37 -8.84
C LYS A 11 11.20 7.98 -8.69
N LEU A 12 11.09 7.24 -9.79
CA LEU A 12 10.63 5.85 -9.75
C LEU A 12 11.49 5.02 -8.80
N GLN A 13 12.82 5.17 -8.86
CA GLN A 13 13.72 4.49 -7.92
C GLN A 13 13.51 4.94 -6.46
N ALA A 14 13.25 6.23 -6.20
CA ALA A 14 12.94 6.71 -4.86
C ALA A 14 11.63 6.12 -4.32
N ILE A 15 10.60 6.00 -5.15
CA ILE A 15 9.31 5.39 -4.79
C ILE A 15 9.46 3.88 -4.55
N ILE A 16 10.23 3.18 -5.40
CA ILE A 16 10.55 1.77 -5.20
C ILE A 16 11.22 1.59 -3.84
N GLN A 17 12.25 2.39 -3.54
CA GLN A 17 12.98 2.32 -2.28
C GLN A 17 12.09 2.66 -1.07
N LEU A 18 11.18 3.64 -1.20
CA LEU A 18 10.19 3.98 -0.18
C LEU A 18 9.31 2.77 0.16
N ILE A 19 8.76 2.11 -0.87
CA ILE A 19 7.90 0.94 -0.70
C ILE A 19 8.68 -0.21 -0.08
N GLU A 20 9.88 -0.50 -0.58
CA GLU A 20 10.74 -1.58 -0.06
C GLU A 20 11.11 -1.33 1.41
N ASN A 21 11.53 -0.11 1.76
CA ASN A 21 11.93 0.26 3.13
C ASN A 21 10.76 0.23 4.11
N SER A 22 9.54 0.50 3.63
CA SER A 22 8.33 0.40 4.46
C SER A 22 8.08 -1.03 4.95
N GLY A 23 8.55 -2.04 4.20
CA GLY A 23 8.26 -3.45 4.43
C GLY A 23 6.79 -3.84 4.23
N SER A 24 5.98 -2.97 3.62
CA SER A 24 4.54 -3.19 3.42
C SER A 24 4.23 -4.07 2.21
N PHE A 25 5.18 -4.19 1.27
CA PHE A 25 5.02 -4.98 0.04
C PHE A 25 5.45 -6.43 0.28
N ASP A 26 4.52 -7.38 0.11
CA ASP A 26 4.85 -8.80 0.18
C ASP A 26 5.35 -9.28 -1.18
N LYS A 27 6.68 -9.19 -1.36
CA LYS A 27 7.36 -9.62 -2.59
C LYS A 27 7.04 -11.06 -2.97
N LYS A 28 6.87 -11.94 -1.99
CA LYS A 28 6.67 -13.36 -2.26
C LYS A 28 5.21 -13.62 -2.67
N TYR A 29 4.24 -13.00 -2.01
CA TYR A 29 2.83 -13.00 -2.41
C TYR A 29 2.63 -12.42 -3.82
N TYR A 30 3.26 -11.27 -4.11
CA TYR A 30 3.17 -10.67 -5.45
C TYR A 30 3.77 -11.56 -6.53
N THR A 31 4.94 -12.14 -6.27
CA THR A 31 5.59 -13.08 -7.20
C THR A 31 4.76 -14.34 -7.42
N TYR A 32 4.03 -14.82 -6.41
CA TYR A 32 3.10 -15.94 -6.55
C TYR A 32 1.99 -15.61 -7.55
N GLN A 33 1.36 -14.44 -7.45
CA GLN A 33 0.34 -14.01 -8.40
C GLN A 33 0.89 -13.89 -9.83
N LEU A 34 2.08 -13.30 -9.98
CA LEU A 34 2.76 -13.22 -11.29
C LEU A 34 2.97 -14.59 -11.93
N LYS A 35 3.48 -15.55 -11.16
CA LYS A 35 3.68 -16.93 -11.64
C LYS A 35 2.37 -17.56 -12.11
N LYS A 36 1.28 -17.37 -11.34
CA LYS A 36 -0.06 -17.85 -11.72
C LYS A 36 -0.56 -17.18 -13.00
N ALA A 37 -0.22 -15.93 -13.23
CA ALA A 37 -0.52 -15.17 -14.45
C ALA A 37 0.47 -15.43 -15.61
N GLY A 38 1.42 -16.37 -15.48
CA GLY A 38 2.43 -16.65 -16.51
C GLY A 38 3.46 -15.53 -16.73
N LYS A 39 3.54 -14.56 -15.82
CA LYS A 39 4.45 -13.41 -15.89
C LYS A 39 5.67 -13.61 -14.97
N LYS A 40 6.78 -12.93 -15.31
CA LYS A 40 8.00 -12.87 -14.48
C LYS A 40 8.57 -11.47 -14.53
N THR A 41 9.13 -11.01 -13.43
CA THR A 41 9.86 -9.73 -13.34
C THR A 41 11.06 -9.90 -12.42
N LYS A 42 12.12 -9.11 -12.67
CA LYS A 42 13.26 -8.97 -11.76
C LYS A 42 12.95 -8.00 -10.60
N ASN A 43 12.07 -7.04 -10.84
CA ASN A 43 11.68 -6.01 -9.89
C ASN A 43 10.15 -6.02 -9.65
N PRO A 44 9.68 -6.76 -8.62
CA PRO A 44 8.26 -6.86 -8.30
C PRO A 44 7.57 -5.54 -7.93
N VAL A 45 8.26 -4.65 -7.22
CA VAL A 45 7.70 -3.36 -6.79
C VAL A 45 7.51 -2.46 -8.01
N GLU A 46 8.52 -2.34 -8.85
CA GLU A 46 8.44 -1.59 -10.11
C GLU A 46 7.33 -2.14 -11.03
N HIS A 47 7.26 -3.47 -11.20
CA HIS A 47 6.20 -4.08 -11.99
C HIS A 47 4.82 -3.75 -11.42
N TYR A 48 4.64 -3.77 -10.09
CA TYR A 48 3.37 -3.39 -9.49
C TYR A 48 2.98 -1.94 -9.79
N LEU A 49 3.92 -1.01 -9.65
CA LEU A 49 3.71 0.42 -9.90
C LEU A 49 3.34 0.73 -11.36
N LEU A 50 3.98 0.05 -12.31
CA LEU A 50 3.82 0.36 -13.74
C LEU A 50 2.65 -0.40 -14.38
N GLU A 51 2.43 -1.65 -13.97
CA GLU A 51 1.52 -2.59 -14.64
C GLU A 51 0.58 -3.28 -13.65
N GLY A 52 1.11 -3.85 -12.57
CA GLY A 52 0.40 -4.75 -11.68
C GLY A 52 -0.86 -4.18 -11.09
N CYS A 53 -0.81 -2.94 -10.62
CA CYS A 53 -1.96 -2.24 -10.06
C CYS A 53 -3.11 -2.16 -11.07
N LYS A 54 -2.82 -1.99 -12.37
CA LYS A 54 -3.82 -1.83 -13.44
C LYS A 54 -4.48 -3.15 -13.85
N ILE A 55 -3.82 -4.27 -13.58
CA ILE A 55 -4.30 -5.62 -13.92
C ILE A 55 -4.80 -6.38 -12.68
N GLY A 56 -5.04 -5.67 -11.57
CA GLY A 56 -5.61 -6.24 -10.34
C GLY A 56 -4.66 -7.15 -9.56
N LEU A 57 -3.34 -7.03 -9.73
CA LEU A 57 -2.38 -7.75 -8.89
C LEU A 57 -2.14 -7.00 -7.60
N GLU A 58 -2.24 -7.71 -6.47
CA GLU A 58 -2.23 -7.05 -5.17
C GLU A 58 -0.85 -7.05 -4.50
N PRO A 59 -0.38 -5.91 -3.95
CA PRO A 59 0.97 -5.79 -3.40
C PRO A 59 1.16 -6.53 -2.07
N HIS A 60 0.06 -6.86 -1.39
CA HIS A 60 0.05 -7.50 -0.08
C HIS A 60 -1.30 -8.21 0.15
N PRO A 61 -1.37 -9.38 0.82
CA PRO A 61 -2.63 -10.08 1.05
C PRO A 61 -3.65 -9.25 1.83
N CYS A 62 -3.22 -8.34 2.70
CA CYS A 62 -4.10 -7.42 3.43
C CYS A 62 -4.51 -6.15 2.66
N PHE A 63 -4.20 -6.06 1.36
CA PHE A 63 -4.52 -4.92 0.51
C PHE A 63 -5.28 -5.38 -0.73
N VAL A 64 -6.37 -4.70 -1.05
CA VAL A 64 -7.12 -4.87 -2.29
C VAL A 64 -7.27 -3.48 -2.91
N THR A 65 -6.73 -3.33 -4.11
CA THR A 65 -6.59 -2.05 -4.81
C THR A 65 -7.95 -1.42 -5.09
N ASP A 66 -8.88 -2.19 -5.67
CA ASP A 66 -10.22 -1.70 -6.02
C ASP A 66 -11.00 -1.32 -4.76
N PHE A 67 -10.95 -2.17 -3.72
CA PHE A 67 -11.56 -1.88 -2.43
C PHE A 67 -11.00 -0.59 -1.81
N TYR A 68 -9.70 -0.34 -1.94
CA TYR A 68 -9.07 0.88 -1.42
C TYR A 68 -9.63 2.12 -2.12
N PHE A 69 -9.81 2.10 -3.44
CA PHE A 69 -10.42 3.22 -4.14
C PHE A 69 -11.88 3.44 -3.75
N GLU A 70 -12.68 2.37 -3.70
CA GLU A 70 -14.10 2.44 -3.35
C GLU A 70 -14.35 3.04 -1.95
N HIS A 71 -13.44 2.80 -1.01
CA HIS A 71 -13.59 3.20 0.40
C HIS A 71 -12.77 4.44 0.79
N ASN A 72 -11.90 4.95 -0.10
CA ASN A 72 -11.09 6.14 0.13
C ASN A 72 -11.25 7.10 -1.05
N LYS A 73 -12.45 7.71 -1.13
CA LYS A 73 -12.87 8.54 -2.26
C LYS A 73 -11.94 9.72 -2.54
N ASP A 74 -11.34 10.29 -1.51
CA ASP A 74 -10.34 11.35 -1.62
C ASP A 74 -9.08 10.94 -2.39
N VAL A 75 -8.68 9.66 -2.30
CA VAL A 75 -7.60 9.07 -3.10
C VAL A 75 -8.06 8.82 -4.54
N GLN A 76 -9.30 8.33 -4.70
CA GLN A 76 -9.91 8.03 -5.99
C GLN A 76 -10.13 9.30 -6.83
N GLU A 77 -10.67 10.36 -6.23
CA GLU A 77 -11.01 11.64 -6.87
C GLU A 77 -9.80 12.29 -7.56
N VAL A 78 -8.60 12.07 -7.02
CA VAL A 78 -7.36 12.61 -7.56
C VAL A 78 -6.51 11.57 -8.29
N ASN A 79 -7.05 10.36 -8.44
CA ASN A 79 -6.39 9.22 -9.10
C ASN A 79 -4.96 8.96 -8.56
N ALA A 80 -4.78 9.10 -7.25
CA ALA A 80 -3.49 8.84 -6.61
C ALA A 80 -3.21 7.34 -6.58
N HIS A 81 -1.94 6.95 -6.72
CA HIS A 81 -1.57 5.53 -6.66
C HIS A 81 -1.86 4.97 -5.26
N PRO A 82 -2.77 3.99 -5.12
CA PRO A 82 -3.43 3.68 -3.84
C PRO A 82 -2.44 3.11 -2.82
N PHE A 83 -1.53 2.24 -3.27
CA PHE A 83 -0.51 1.69 -2.39
C PHE A 83 0.59 2.69 -2.01
N ILE A 84 0.93 3.66 -2.87
CA ILE A 84 1.86 4.74 -2.50
C ILE A 84 1.23 5.57 -1.39
N HIS A 85 -0.03 5.99 -1.57
CA HIS A 85 -0.78 6.71 -0.55
C HIS A 85 -0.84 5.91 0.76
N PHE A 86 -1.15 4.62 0.69
CA PHE A 86 -1.17 3.75 1.86
C PHE A 86 0.17 3.72 2.61
N VAL A 87 1.28 3.52 1.89
CA VAL A 87 2.62 3.43 2.47
C VAL A 87 3.06 4.74 3.14
N MET A 88 2.67 5.89 2.59
CA MET A 88 3.06 7.19 3.15
C MET A 88 2.16 7.65 4.30
N TYR A 89 0.85 7.46 4.14
CA TYR A 89 -0.18 8.09 4.97
C TYR A 89 -1.24 7.09 5.43
N GLY A 90 -1.77 6.27 4.50
CA GLY A 90 -2.99 5.51 4.78
C GLY A 90 -2.91 4.54 5.95
N TYR A 91 -1.73 3.95 6.23
CA TYR A 91 -1.57 3.09 7.40
C TYR A 91 -1.59 3.86 8.74
N LYS A 92 -1.20 5.14 8.75
CA LYS A 92 -1.25 6.02 9.92
C LYS A 92 -2.65 6.57 10.14
N GLU A 93 -3.37 6.80 9.05
CA GLU A 93 -4.76 7.26 9.02
C GLU A 93 -5.78 6.14 9.29
N ASN A 94 -5.32 4.90 9.51
CA ASN A 94 -6.15 3.71 9.64
C ASN A 94 -7.16 3.52 8.47
N ARG A 95 -6.71 3.76 7.23
CA ARG A 95 -7.55 3.55 6.04
C ARG A 95 -7.98 2.10 5.89
N LEU A 96 -9.15 1.90 5.29
CA LEU A 96 -9.65 0.57 4.98
C LEU A 96 -8.88 0.03 3.76
N THR A 97 -8.29 -1.16 3.90
CA THR A 97 -7.41 -1.75 2.87
C THR A 97 -7.96 -2.99 2.20
N ARG A 98 -8.90 -3.69 2.85
CA ARG A 98 -9.68 -4.79 2.28
C ARG A 98 -10.86 -5.11 3.19
N GLU A 99 -11.80 -5.84 2.65
CA GLU A 99 -12.87 -6.46 3.44
C GLU A 99 -12.29 -7.44 4.48
N GLY A 100 -12.88 -7.42 5.68
CA GLY A 100 -12.52 -8.31 6.79
C GLY A 100 -11.18 -7.99 7.46
N PHE A 101 -10.51 -6.87 7.16
CA PHE A 101 -9.26 -6.49 7.82
C PHE A 101 -9.25 -5.02 8.26
N SER A 102 -9.43 -4.78 9.56
CA SER A 102 -9.28 -3.46 10.16
C SER A 102 -7.87 -3.23 10.72
N LEU A 103 -7.21 -2.15 10.26
CA LEU A 103 -5.91 -1.71 10.80
C LEU A 103 -6.00 -1.30 12.26
N SER A 104 -7.07 -0.62 12.67
CA SER A 104 -7.24 -0.21 14.07
C SER A 104 -7.36 -1.43 14.98
N ARG A 105 -8.16 -2.44 14.58
CA ARG A 105 -8.25 -3.72 15.32
C ARG A 105 -6.93 -4.47 15.35
N TYR A 106 -6.23 -4.49 14.23
CA TYR A 106 -4.92 -5.12 14.16
C TYR A 106 -3.93 -4.48 15.15
N ARG A 107 -3.96 -3.15 15.29
CA ARG A 107 -3.16 -2.37 16.25
C ARG A 107 -3.59 -2.60 17.70
N GLU A 108 -4.89 -2.58 18.00
CA GLU A 108 -5.44 -2.84 19.34
C GLU A 108 -4.94 -4.18 19.90
N GLN A 109 -4.94 -5.22 19.06
CA GLN A 109 -4.48 -6.55 19.45
C GLN A 109 -2.95 -6.67 19.52
N ARG A 110 -2.20 -5.67 19.03
CA ARG A 110 -0.75 -5.68 18.86
C ARG A 110 -0.15 -4.33 19.32
N PRO A 111 -0.22 -3.99 20.62
CA PRO A 111 0.28 -2.72 21.13
C PRO A 111 1.79 -2.49 20.87
N GLU A 112 2.55 -3.55 20.55
CA GLU A 112 3.94 -3.44 20.09
C GLU A 112 4.10 -2.64 18.79
N ILE A 113 3.09 -2.60 17.92
CA ILE A 113 3.11 -1.84 16.68
C ILE A 113 3.16 -0.35 16.99
N GLU A 114 2.36 0.12 17.95
CA GLU A 114 2.36 1.52 18.39
C GLU A 114 3.68 1.90 19.04
N LYS A 115 4.22 1.03 19.91
CA LYS A 115 5.50 1.29 20.59
C LYS A 115 6.69 1.39 19.63
N THR A 116 6.66 0.62 18.54
CA THR A 116 7.76 0.56 17.58
C THR A 116 7.56 1.50 16.38
N GLY A 117 6.36 2.10 16.23
CA GLY A 117 5.97 2.82 15.02
C GLY A 117 6.01 1.95 13.76
N ALA A 118 5.96 0.62 13.90
CA ALA A 118 6.10 -0.29 12.79
C ALA A 118 4.91 -0.17 11.83
N ASN A 119 5.15 -0.35 10.54
CA ASN A 119 4.06 -0.48 9.58
C ASN A 119 3.25 -1.77 9.87
N PRO A 120 1.91 -1.72 9.96
CA PRO A 120 1.07 -2.88 10.24
C PRO A 120 1.24 -4.04 9.26
N PHE A 121 1.43 -3.77 7.96
CA PHE A 121 1.65 -4.81 6.95
C PHE A 121 3.03 -5.44 7.08
N LYS A 122 4.06 -4.66 7.41
CA LYS A 122 5.39 -5.20 7.74
C LYS A 122 5.31 -6.14 8.94
N HIS A 123 4.60 -5.72 9.99
CA HIS A 123 4.38 -6.55 11.16
C HIS A 123 3.58 -7.81 10.81
N PHE A 124 2.53 -7.69 10.00
CA PHE A 124 1.72 -8.81 9.50
C PHE A 124 2.56 -9.83 8.74
N THR A 125 3.30 -9.38 7.72
CA THR A 125 4.17 -10.23 6.90
C THR A 125 5.19 -10.97 7.77
N LYS A 126 5.80 -10.28 8.74
CA LYS A 126 6.77 -10.88 9.65
C LYS A 126 6.15 -11.96 10.55
N LYS A 127 4.91 -11.77 11.00
CA LYS A 127 4.23 -12.68 11.93
C LYS A 127 3.58 -13.88 11.25
N TYR A 128 2.95 -13.68 10.10
CA TYR A 128 2.06 -14.66 9.47
C TYR A 128 2.60 -15.24 8.16
N GLY A 129 3.51 -14.53 7.48
CA GLY A 129 4.02 -14.92 6.17
C GLY A 129 2.91 -15.03 5.10
N GLN A 130 3.24 -15.70 3.99
CA GLN A 130 2.41 -15.76 2.77
C GLN A 130 1.18 -16.69 2.84
N HIS A 131 1.08 -17.58 3.84
CA HIS A 131 0.18 -18.74 3.77
C HIS A 131 -0.95 -18.74 4.80
N GLN A 132 -1.01 -17.73 5.66
CA GLN A 132 -2.11 -17.62 6.60
C GLN A 132 -3.23 -16.79 5.98
N PRO A 133 -4.50 -17.22 6.11
CA PRO A 133 -5.61 -16.39 5.68
C PRO A 133 -5.53 -15.06 6.42
N VAL A 134 -5.87 -13.98 5.72
CA VAL A 134 -6.06 -12.68 6.37
C VAL A 134 -7.05 -12.91 7.52
N PRO A 135 -6.65 -12.63 8.78
CA PRO A 135 -7.53 -12.87 9.91
C PRO A 135 -8.78 -12.02 9.72
N ASN A 136 -9.94 -12.61 9.98
CA ASN A 136 -11.19 -11.87 9.94
C ASN A 136 -11.24 -10.91 11.14
N LEU A 137 -10.84 -9.68 10.90
CA LEU A 137 -10.82 -8.57 11.84
C LEU A 137 -11.91 -7.58 11.44
N VAL A 138 -13.16 -8.01 11.60
CA VAL A 138 -14.37 -7.22 11.31
C VAL A 138 -14.70 -6.25 12.45
N GLU A 139 -14.94 -5.00 12.02
CA GLU A 139 -15.37 -3.75 12.71
C GLU A 139 -14.57 -3.21 13.90
N ALA A 140 -14.14 -1.93 13.81
CA ALA A 140 -14.45 -0.95 14.86
C ALA A 140 -15.67 -0.13 14.37
N PRO A 141 -16.83 -0.15 15.05
CA PRO A 141 -17.91 0.77 14.73
C PRO A 141 -17.44 2.18 15.13
N GLN A 142 -17.50 3.09 14.17
CA GLN A 142 -16.90 4.43 14.16
C GLN A 142 -15.44 4.44 13.67
N GLN A 143 -15.30 4.85 12.40
CA GLN A 143 -14.05 5.36 11.85
C GLN A 143 -13.51 6.39 12.84
N ILE A 144 -12.49 6.03 13.63
CA ILE A 144 -11.76 7.03 14.42
C ILE A 144 -11.25 7.99 13.36
N LYS A 145 -11.85 9.19 13.27
CA LYS A 145 -11.43 10.25 12.37
C LYS A 145 -10.09 10.77 12.87
N LEU A 146 -9.05 9.96 12.69
CA LEU A 146 -7.70 10.48 12.63
C LEU A 146 -7.66 11.51 11.50
N PRO A 147 -6.91 12.60 11.66
CA PRO A 147 -6.71 13.55 10.57
C PRO A 147 -6.29 12.80 9.31
N GLN A 148 -7.10 12.93 8.27
CA GLN A 148 -6.84 12.41 6.94
C GLN A 148 -6.39 13.58 6.06
N LEU A 149 -5.43 13.33 5.18
CA LEU A 149 -5.10 14.28 4.14
C LEU A 149 -6.34 14.61 3.30
N SER A 150 -6.50 15.88 2.94
CA SER A 150 -7.54 16.26 1.98
C SER A 150 -7.18 15.74 0.58
N ALA A 151 -8.17 15.61 -0.30
CA ALA A 151 -7.93 15.27 -1.71
C ALA A 151 -6.90 16.23 -2.35
N THR A 152 -6.95 17.53 -2.01
CA THR A 152 -5.98 18.52 -2.48
C THR A 152 -4.57 18.23 -1.97
N ASP A 153 -4.40 17.88 -0.70
CA ASP A 153 -3.10 17.50 -0.15
C ASP A 153 -2.57 16.23 -0.82
N ILE A 154 -3.44 15.21 -0.98
CA ILE A 154 -3.09 13.96 -1.65
C ILE A 154 -2.64 14.23 -3.09
N LYS A 155 -3.37 15.09 -3.82
CA LYS A 155 -3.02 15.48 -5.19
C LYS A 155 -1.66 16.17 -5.23
N SER A 156 -1.45 17.19 -4.39
CA SER A 156 -0.17 17.92 -4.34
C SER A 156 1.01 16.99 -4.03
N LEU A 157 0.82 16.03 -3.11
CA LEU A 157 1.86 15.08 -2.73
C LEU A 157 2.11 14.02 -3.81
N SER A 158 1.06 13.59 -4.50
CA SER A 158 1.16 12.67 -5.64
C SER A 158 1.87 13.32 -6.83
N GLU A 159 1.59 14.60 -7.08
CA GLU A 159 2.25 15.39 -8.13
C GLU A 159 3.72 15.68 -7.78
N GLN A 160 4.03 15.99 -6.52
CA GLN A 160 5.41 16.17 -6.05
C GLN A 160 6.23 14.87 -6.08
N ALA A 161 5.59 13.71 -5.91
CA ALA A 161 6.25 12.42 -6.14
C ALA A 161 6.59 12.20 -7.64
N VAL A 162 6.03 13.00 -8.54
CA VAL A 162 6.11 12.87 -10.01
C VAL A 162 6.69 14.12 -10.71
N GLN A 163 7.02 15.24 -10.04
CA GLN A 163 7.63 16.48 -10.59
C GLN A 163 9.09 16.71 -10.21
#